data_AF-A0A1B6I7R5-F1
#
_entry.id   AF-A0A1B6I7R5-F1
#
_cell.length_a   1.000
_cell.length_b   1.000
_cell.length_c   1.000
_cell.angle_alpha   90.00
_cell.angle_beta   90.00
_cell.angle_gamma   90.00
#
_symmetry.space_group_name_H-M   'P 1'
#
loop_
_entity.id
_entity.type
_entity.pdbx_description
1 polymer ?
#
loop_
_entity_poly.entity_id
_entity_poly.type
_entity_poly.pdbx_seq_one_letter_code
_entity_poly.pdbx_strand_id
1 'polypeptide(L)'
;MENKERRVYKVVLTGGPCGGKTTGQSRLCTFFENLGWKVFRVPETATVLLSGGIKFSDLSEEEGYKFQENLLKTMLQIENTFFELGESCSRDCLIICDRGAMDASAFISRDKWERMMSANGWNSVELRDNRYNQIVHLVSAANGAEDFYSTEDHACRSETVVLARELDYNAAAAWVGHPYFDVIDNSTDFETKICRMIASVCQKLGIDTGDRLTTNSRKRKFLVRGPLPDDSVFPPFQDFDVVHNYLQTSTPSMQARLRKRGQKGTNKPNNILVATS
;
A
#
# COMPACT_ATOMS: atom_id res chain seq x y z
N MET A 1 29.23 18.98 3.23
CA MET A 1 28.15 18.05 2.83
C MET A 1 26.87 18.70 3.29
N GLU A 2 26.00 19.12 2.37
CA GLU A 2 24.66 19.58 2.73
C GLU A 2 23.96 18.47 3.49
N ASN A 3 23.48 18.77 4.70
CA ASN A 3 22.66 17.86 5.47
C ASN A 3 21.33 17.75 4.72
N LYS A 4 21.20 16.74 3.85
CA LYS A 4 19.95 16.48 3.14
C LYS A 4 18.88 16.24 4.20
N GLU A 5 17.94 17.19 4.32
CA GLU A 5 16.80 17.04 5.20
C GLU A 5 16.05 15.76 4.84
N ARG A 6 15.70 15.04 5.90
CA ARG A 6 15.11 13.73 5.78
C ARG A 6 13.66 13.84 5.41
N ARG A 7 13.20 12.96 4.54
CA ARG A 7 11.84 13.02 4.01
C ARG A 7 10.98 11.98 4.69
N VAL A 8 9.89 12.42 5.31
CA VAL A 8 8.76 11.55 5.67
C VAL A 8 7.66 11.80 4.65
N TYR A 9 7.25 10.75 3.93
CA TYR A 9 6.23 10.83 2.91
C TYR A 9 5.07 9.88 3.21
N LYS A 10 3.88 10.43 3.31
CA LYS A 10 2.65 9.76 3.72
C LYS A 10 1.77 9.56 2.50
N VAL A 11 1.58 8.32 2.09
CA VAL A 11 0.76 7.96 0.93
C VAL A 11 -0.44 7.12 1.37
N VAL A 12 -1.62 7.47 0.90
CA VAL A 12 -2.83 6.65 1.07
C VAL A 12 -3.06 5.83 -0.19
N LEU A 13 -3.30 4.53 -0.03
CA LEU A 13 -3.85 3.70 -1.09
C LEU A 13 -5.34 3.50 -0.82
N THR A 14 -6.19 4.06 -1.67
CA THR A 14 -7.65 3.96 -1.60
C THR A 14 -8.20 3.23 -2.83
N GLY A 15 -9.49 2.93 -2.81
CA GLY A 15 -10.22 2.25 -3.88
C GLY A 15 -11.21 1.20 -3.39
N GLY A 16 -12.01 0.70 -4.32
CA GLY A 16 -12.98 -0.38 -4.09
C GLY A 16 -12.33 -1.74 -3.84
N PRO A 17 -13.13 -2.79 -3.61
CA PRO A 17 -12.64 -4.16 -3.51
C PRO A 17 -11.94 -4.58 -4.80
N CYS A 18 -10.97 -5.50 -4.72
CA CYS A 18 -10.20 -5.99 -5.87
C CYS A 18 -9.47 -4.91 -6.72
N GLY A 19 -9.17 -3.73 -6.17
CA GLY A 19 -8.37 -2.70 -6.87
C GLY A 19 -6.86 -2.99 -6.95
N GLY A 20 -6.36 -3.92 -6.13
CA GLY A 20 -4.92 -4.27 -6.06
C GLY A 20 -4.15 -3.61 -4.92
N LYS A 21 -4.83 -2.99 -3.93
CA LYS A 21 -4.21 -2.29 -2.78
C LYS A 21 -3.17 -3.14 -2.05
N THR A 22 -3.52 -4.34 -1.60
CA THR A 22 -2.62 -5.22 -0.82
C THR A 22 -1.34 -5.57 -1.59
N THR A 23 -1.47 -5.88 -2.89
CA THR A 23 -0.33 -6.14 -3.78
C THR A 23 0.49 -4.86 -4.00
N GLY A 24 -0.19 -3.73 -4.22
CA GLY A 24 0.42 -2.41 -4.37
C GLY A 24 1.26 -2.01 -3.15
N GLN A 25 0.73 -2.16 -1.93
CA GLN A 25 1.47 -1.92 -0.69
C GLN A 25 2.75 -2.77 -0.61
N SER A 26 2.65 -4.06 -0.92
CA SER A 26 3.78 -4.99 -0.87
C SER A 26 4.86 -4.62 -1.89
N ARG A 27 4.44 -4.18 -3.08
CA ARG A 27 5.34 -3.76 -4.17
C ARG A 27 5.98 -2.40 -3.91
N LEU A 28 5.24 -1.42 -3.39
CA LEU A 28 5.80 -0.15 -2.91
C LEU A 28 6.81 -0.37 -1.79
N CYS A 29 6.45 -1.19 -0.79
CA CYS A 29 7.35 -1.53 0.32
C CYS A 29 8.67 -2.10 -0.21
N THR A 30 8.59 -3.14 -1.04
CA THR A 30 9.78 -3.77 -1.64
C THR A 30 10.60 -2.78 -2.46
N PHE A 31 9.95 -1.95 -3.27
CA PHE A 31 10.62 -0.97 -4.14
C PHE A 31 11.39 0.06 -3.31
N PHE A 32 10.73 0.72 -2.35
CA PHE A 32 11.32 1.78 -1.53
C PHE A 32 12.37 1.25 -0.55
N GLU A 33 12.17 0.06 0.04
CA GLU A 33 13.19 -0.56 0.87
C GLU A 33 14.46 -0.88 0.07
N ASN A 34 14.34 -1.31 -1.20
CA ASN A 34 15.49 -1.49 -2.09
C ASN A 34 16.18 -0.16 -2.45
N LEU A 35 15.49 0.98 -2.33
CA LEU A 35 16.08 2.32 -2.46
C LEU A 35 16.76 2.80 -1.16
N GLY A 36 16.72 2.01 -0.09
CA GLY A 36 17.28 2.37 1.22
C GLY A 36 16.31 3.14 2.13
N TRP A 37 15.05 3.31 1.73
CA TRP A 37 14.04 3.97 2.57
C TRP A 37 13.58 3.06 3.71
N LYS A 38 13.15 3.65 4.82
CA LYS A 38 12.30 2.96 5.79
C LYS A 38 10.88 2.95 5.23
N VAL A 39 10.19 1.83 5.32
CA VAL A 39 8.77 1.77 5.00
C VAL A 39 7.98 1.33 6.22
N PHE A 40 6.90 2.06 6.50
CA PHE A 40 5.85 1.65 7.43
C PHE A 40 4.56 1.38 6.64
N ARG A 41 3.80 0.39 7.09
CA ARG A 41 2.47 0.07 6.56
C ARG A 41 1.48 0.20 7.69
N VAL A 42 0.58 1.16 7.58
CA VAL A 42 -0.52 1.38 8.53
C VAL A 42 -1.64 0.42 8.13
N PRO A 43 -2.05 -0.50 9.02
CA PRO A 43 -3.09 -1.48 8.70
C PRO A 43 -4.46 -0.82 8.55
N GLU A 44 -5.34 -1.44 7.76
CA GLU A 44 -6.74 -1.03 7.65
C GLU A 44 -7.43 -1.13 9.03
N THR A 45 -7.77 0.01 9.61
CA THR A 45 -8.31 0.07 10.99
C THR A 45 -9.67 -0.64 11.09
N ALA A 46 -10.48 -0.58 10.03
CA ALA A 46 -11.74 -1.30 9.96
C ALA A 46 -11.53 -2.81 10.13
N THR A 47 -10.54 -3.39 9.42
CA THR A 47 -10.19 -4.81 9.57
C THR A 47 -9.77 -5.15 10.99
N VAL A 48 -8.98 -4.28 11.63
CA VAL A 48 -8.56 -4.48 13.04
C VAL A 48 -9.77 -4.55 13.96
N LEU A 49 -10.69 -3.58 13.87
CA LEU A 49 -11.87 -3.54 14.73
C LEU A 49 -12.87 -4.67 14.44
N LEU A 50 -13.11 -5.00 13.17
CA LEU A 50 -14.02 -6.09 12.77
C LEU A 50 -13.48 -7.46 13.17
N SER A 51 -12.16 -7.66 13.09
CA SER A 51 -11.52 -8.90 13.57
C SER A 51 -11.67 -9.11 15.08
N GLY A 52 -11.95 -8.03 15.83
CA GLY A 52 -12.26 -8.06 17.26
C GLY A 52 -13.67 -8.55 17.61
N GLY A 53 -14.49 -8.94 16.61
CA GLY A 53 -15.83 -9.49 16.82
C GLY A 53 -16.98 -8.52 16.58
N ILE A 54 -16.70 -7.31 16.10
CA ILE A 54 -17.74 -6.33 15.73
C ILE A 54 -18.34 -6.73 14.38
N LYS A 55 -19.68 -6.80 14.32
CA LYS A 55 -20.43 -7.07 13.10
C LYS A 55 -21.38 -5.92 12.81
N PHE A 56 -21.23 -5.28 11.65
CA PHE A 56 -22.10 -4.17 11.24
C PHE A 56 -23.57 -4.55 11.17
N SER A 57 -23.89 -5.80 10.83
CA SER A 57 -25.27 -6.32 10.78
C SER A 57 -25.99 -6.27 12.12
N ASP A 58 -25.24 -6.24 13.22
CA ASP A 58 -25.76 -6.38 14.57
C ASP A 58 -25.91 -5.00 15.25
N LEU A 59 -25.53 -3.92 14.57
CA LEU A 59 -25.54 -2.56 15.11
C LEU A 59 -26.83 -1.83 14.70
N SER A 60 -27.48 -1.20 15.67
CA SER A 60 -28.49 -0.18 15.41
C SER A 60 -27.89 1.06 14.74
N GLU A 61 -28.73 1.97 14.25
CA GLU A 61 -28.28 3.20 13.60
C GLU A 61 -27.41 4.08 14.51
N GLU A 62 -27.76 4.19 15.80
CA GLU A 62 -26.96 4.94 16.78
C GLU A 62 -25.64 4.24 17.11
N GLU A 63 -25.64 2.92 17.24
CA GLU A 63 -24.43 2.14 17.47
C GLU A 63 -23.50 2.19 16.25
N GLY A 64 -24.06 2.16 15.04
CA GLY A 64 -23.33 2.34 13.79
C GLY A 64 -22.68 3.72 13.71
N TYR A 65 -23.39 4.78 14.11
CA TYR A 65 -22.81 6.13 14.19
C TYR A 65 -21.64 6.18 15.20
N LYS A 66 -21.84 5.66 16.42
CA LYS A 66 -20.78 5.58 17.43
C LYS A 66 -19.60 4.74 16.96
N PHE A 67 -19.86 3.65 16.24
CA PHE A 67 -18.81 2.82 15.67
C PHE A 67 -17.99 3.59 14.64
N GLN A 68 -18.62 4.30 13.71
CA GLN A 68 -17.92 5.12 12.71
C GLN A 68 -17.06 6.20 13.36
N GLU A 69 -17.57 6.83 14.42
CA GLU A 69 -16.82 7.81 15.21
C GLU A 69 -15.58 7.18 15.87
N ASN A 70 -15.73 6.03 16.51
CA ASN A 70 -14.61 5.32 17.15
C ASN A 70 -13.63 4.75 16.12
N LEU A 71 -14.12 4.32 14.96
CA LEU A 71 -13.30 3.88 13.83
C LEU A 71 -12.37 5.01 13.40
N LEU A 72 -12.90 6.21 13.17
CA LEU A 72 -12.09 7.35 12.76
C LEU A 72 -11.12 7.79 13.85
N LYS A 73 -11.55 7.86 15.12
CA LYS A 73 -10.63 8.13 16.27
C LYS A 73 -9.45 7.17 16.29
N THR A 74 -9.75 5.87 16.15
CA THR A 74 -8.73 4.82 16.17
C THR A 74 -7.79 4.94 14.97
N MET A 75 -8.34 5.19 13.78
CA MET A 75 -7.56 5.37 12.56
C MET A 75 -6.57 6.54 12.70
N LEU A 76 -7.06 7.69 13.17
CA LEU A 76 -6.22 8.88 13.40
C LEU A 76 -5.10 8.60 14.41
N GLN A 77 -5.39 7.86 15.48
CA GLN A 77 -4.40 7.52 16.50
C GLN A 77 -3.32 6.55 15.99
N ILE A 78 -3.73 5.50 15.28
CA ILE A 78 -2.78 4.53 14.69
C ILE A 78 -1.89 5.26 13.67
N GLU A 79 -2.48 6.05 12.77
CA GLU A 79 -1.74 6.85 11.79
C GLU A 79 -0.74 7.81 12.47
N ASN A 80 -1.17 8.57 13.48
CA ASN A 80 -0.28 9.48 14.21
C ASN A 80 0.91 8.74 14.82
N THR A 81 0.68 7.54 15.38
CA THR A 81 1.74 6.69 15.92
C THR A 81 2.78 6.36 14.84
N PHE A 82 2.34 5.95 13.64
CA PHE A 82 3.27 5.66 12.55
C PHE A 82 3.93 6.92 11.98
N PHE A 83 3.23 8.06 11.96
CA PHE A 83 3.79 9.34 11.53
C PHE A 83 4.93 9.77 12.45
N GLU A 84 4.73 9.73 13.77
CA GLU A 84 5.76 10.01 14.78
C GLU A 84 6.95 9.03 14.68
N LEU A 85 6.68 7.74 14.46
CA LEU A 85 7.73 6.75 14.20
C LEU A 85 8.51 7.03 12.90
N GLY A 86 7.84 7.59 11.89
CA GLY A 86 8.47 8.04 10.65
C GLY A 86 9.43 9.20 10.87
N GLU A 87 8.98 10.23 11.59
CA GLU A 87 9.80 11.41 11.93
C GLU A 87 11.04 11.04 12.75
N SER A 88 10.92 10.06 13.64
CA SER A 88 12.03 9.58 14.48
C SER A 88 13.01 8.62 13.79
N CYS A 89 12.77 8.24 12.52
CA CYS A 89 13.68 7.33 11.82
C CYS A 89 15.10 7.93 11.67
N SER A 90 16.07 7.13 11.17
CA SER A 90 17.43 7.55 10.74
C SER A 90 17.69 7.55 9.21
N ARG A 91 16.69 7.20 8.38
CA ARG A 91 16.66 7.28 6.90
C ARG A 91 15.38 7.92 6.35
N ASP A 92 15.32 8.26 5.05
CA ASP A 92 14.07 8.67 4.39
C ASP A 92 12.97 7.63 4.66
N CYS A 93 11.73 8.06 4.89
CA CYS A 93 10.64 7.20 5.34
C CYS A 93 9.40 7.35 4.45
N LEU A 94 8.88 6.22 3.98
CA LEU A 94 7.58 6.12 3.32
C LEU A 94 6.59 5.48 4.29
N ILE A 95 5.45 6.12 4.50
CA ILE A 95 4.35 5.59 5.31
C ILE A 95 3.18 5.34 4.37
N ILE A 96 2.79 4.08 4.25
CA ILE A 96 1.71 3.64 3.38
C ILE A 96 0.49 3.37 4.25
N CYS A 97 -0.59 4.12 4.04
CA CYS A 97 -1.87 3.92 4.71
C CYS A 97 -2.81 3.09 3.82
N ASP A 98 -3.28 1.95 4.34
CA ASP A 98 -4.34 1.16 3.72
C ASP A 98 -5.69 1.80 4.04
N ARG A 99 -6.18 2.64 3.12
CA ARG A 99 -7.20 3.68 3.34
C ARG A 99 -6.73 4.78 4.31
N GLY A 100 -7.36 5.95 4.20
CA GLY A 100 -7.09 7.08 5.10
C GLY A 100 -8.37 7.66 5.67
N ALA A 101 -8.23 8.68 6.51
CA ALA A 101 -9.32 9.34 7.24
C ALA A 101 -10.58 9.64 6.40
N MET A 102 -10.42 10.11 5.16
CA MET A 102 -11.56 10.44 4.31
C MET A 102 -12.30 9.19 3.79
N ASP A 103 -11.66 8.02 3.68
CA ASP A 103 -12.37 6.79 3.30
C ASP A 103 -13.53 6.46 4.27
N ALA A 104 -13.45 6.89 5.54
CA ALA A 104 -14.55 6.72 6.49
C ALA A 104 -15.82 7.49 6.08
N SER A 105 -15.69 8.63 5.38
CA SER A 105 -16.84 9.42 4.94
C SER A 105 -17.66 8.71 3.84
N ALA A 106 -17.09 7.72 3.15
CA ALA A 106 -17.80 6.94 2.14
C ALA A 106 -18.86 6.00 2.73
N PHE A 107 -18.82 5.72 4.03
CA PHE A 107 -19.69 4.77 4.72
C PHE A 107 -20.78 5.43 5.58
N ILE A 108 -20.91 6.76 5.52
CA ILE A 108 -21.84 7.52 6.34
C ILE A 108 -22.45 8.67 5.56
N SER A 109 -23.69 9.06 5.88
CA SER A 109 -24.32 10.20 5.21
C SER A 109 -23.60 11.50 5.53
N ARG A 110 -23.68 12.47 4.60
CA ARG A 110 -23.03 13.77 4.74
C ARG A 110 -23.44 14.51 6.02
N ASP A 111 -24.73 14.52 6.37
CA ASP A 111 -25.21 15.20 7.60
C ASP A 111 -24.61 14.59 8.86
N LYS A 112 -24.51 13.25 8.90
CA LYS A 112 -23.89 12.53 10.02
C LYS A 112 -22.37 12.74 10.04
N TRP A 113 -21.70 12.79 8.90
CA TRP A 113 -20.29 13.13 8.79
C TRP A 113 -20.00 14.52 9.35
N GLU A 114 -20.74 15.53 8.91
CA GLU A 114 -20.58 16.92 9.37
C GLU A 114 -20.85 17.06 10.87
N ARG A 115 -21.88 16.38 11.38
CA ARG A 115 -22.15 16.29 12.83
C ARG A 115 -20.99 15.66 13.59
N MET A 116 -20.43 14.56 13.08
CA MET A 116 -19.30 13.85 13.70
C MET A 116 -18.03 14.69 13.70
N MET A 117 -17.75 15.41 12.61
CA MET A 117 -16.62 16.35 12.53
C MET A 117 -16.74 17.44 13.59
N SER A 118 -17.91 18.10 13.65
CA SER A 118 -18.18 19.18 14.60
C SER A 118 -18.09 18.72 16.05
N ALA A 119 -18.72 17.58 16.38
CA ALA A 119 -18.72 17.03 17.75
C ALA A 119 -17.32 16.66 18.27
N ASN A 120 -16.38 16.36 17.37
CA ASN A 120 -15.01 15.99 17.71
C ASN A 120 -13.99 17.11 17.49
N GLY A 121 -14.44 18.29 17.06
CA GLY A 121 -13.55 19.41 16.74
C GLY A 121 -12.61 19.14 15.56
N TRP A 122 -13.00 18.25 14.63
CA TRP A 122 -12.23 17.95 13.44
C TRP A 122 -12.61 18.84 12.27
N ASN A 123 -11.66 19.07 11.38
CA ASN A 123 -11.86 19.80 10.13
C ASN A 123 -11.66 18.86 8.94
N SER A 124 -12.72 18.64 8.16
CA SER A 124 -12.68 17.74 7.00
C SER A 124 -11.69 18.20 5.92
N VAL A 125 -11.48 19.52 5.75
CA VAL A 125 -10.51 20.06 4.80
C VAL A 125 -9.08 19.77 5.28
N GLU A 126 -8.82 19.92 6.57
CA GLU A 126 -7.51 19.63 7.14
C GLU A 126 -7.17 18.14 7.08
N LEU A 127 -8.14 17.27 7.42
CA LEU A 127 -7.99 15.81 7.30
C LEU A 127 -7.73 15.36 5.87
N ARG A 128 -8.31 16.05 4.89
CA ARG A 128 -8.06 15.80 3.47
C ARG A 128 -6.68 16.36 3.09
N ASP A 129 -6.49 17.68 3.11
CA ASP A 129 -5.44 18.37 2.35
C ASP A 129 -4.06 18.37 3.02
N ASN A 130 -3.98 18.26 4.35
CA ASN A 130 -2.73 18.47 5.09
C ASN A 130 -2.20 17.21 5.77
N ARG A 131 -3.02 16.16 5.89
CA ARG A 131 -2.64 14.96 6.65
C ARG A 131 -1.77 13.99 5.85
N TYR A 132 -1.97 13.94 4.54
CA TYR A 132 -1.26 13.03 3.63
C TYR A 132 -0.58 13.83 2.53
N ASN A 133 0.56 13.33 2.04
CA ASN A 133 1.26 13.99 0.94
C ASN A 133 0.65 13.62 -0.42
N GLN A 134 0.07 12.42 -0.53
CA GLN A 134 -0.51 11.92 -1.78
C GLN A 134 -1.56 10.85 -1.51
N ILE A 135 -2.60 10.87 -2.33
CA ILE A 135 -3.65 9.86 -2.35
C ILE A 135 -3.59 9.16 -3.70
N VAL A 136 -3.52 7.83 -3.69
CA VAL A 136 -3.52 7.01 -4.90
C VAL A 136 -4.75 6.11 -4.89
N HIS A 137 -5.68 6.38 -5.80
CA HIS A 137 -6.88 5.58 -6.01
C HIS A 137 -6.60 4.46 -7.02
N LEU A 138 -6.67 3.21 -6.56
CA LEU A 138 -6.57 2.04 -7.41
C LEU A 138 -7.97 1.58 -7.81
N VAL A 139 -8.35 1.83 -9.06
CA VAL A 139 -9.68 1.50 -9.59
C VAL A 139 -9.94 -0.01 -9.44
N SER A 140 -11.09 -0.39 -8.88
CA SER A 140 -11.52 -1.78 -8.73
C SER A 140 -11.47 -2.53 -10.06
N ALA A 141 -11.06 -3.81 -10.05
CA ALA A 141 -11.21 -4.69 -11.22
C ALA A 141 -12.66 -4.78 -11.70
N ALA A 142 -13.64 -4.52 -10.83
CA ALA A 142 -15.04 -4.42 -11.22
C ALA A 142 -15.32 -3.32 -12.26
N ASN A 143 -14.40 -2.39 -12.51
CA ASN A 143 -14.53 -1.32 -13.49
C ASN A 143 -13.45 -1.42 -14.58
N GLY A 144 -13.77 -2.03 -15.72
CA GLY A 144 -12.88 -2.14 -16.88
C GLY A 144 -11.88 -3.29 -16.85
N ALA A 145 -12.02 -4.24 -15.91
CA ALA A 145 -11.25 -5.49 -15.84
C ALA A 145 -12.09 -6.60 -15.18
N GLU A 146 -13.39 -6.66 -15.49
CA GLU A 146 -14.39 -7.48 -14.82
C GLU A 146 -14.06 -8.98 -14.87
N ASP A 147 -13.40 -9.42 -15.95
CA ASP A 147 -12.94 -10.80 -16.13
C ASP A 147 -11.97 -11.25 -15.02
N PHE A 148 -11.32 -10.30 -14.34
CA PHE A 148 -10.40 -10.54 -13.22
C PHE A 148 -11.05 -10.29 -11.84
N TYR A 149 -12.33 -9.91 -11.81
CA TYR A 149 -13.08 -9.76 -10.57
C TYR A 149 -13.66 -11.11 -10.14
N SER A 150 -12.86 -11.91 -9.44
CA SER A 150 -13.32 -13.16 -8.82
C SER A 150 -13.67 -12.96 -7.35
N THR A 151 -14.81 -13.50 -6.94
CA THR A 151 -15.24 -13.62 -5.54
C THR A 151 -14.75 -14.91 -4.88
N GLU A 152 -14.10 -15.81 -5.63
CA GLU A 152 -13.84 -17.19 -5.20
C GLU A 152 -12.69 -17.33 -4.18
N ASP A 153 -11.71 -16.42 -4.16
CA ASP A 153 -10.50 -16.55 -3.32
C ASP A 153 -10.52 -15.75 -2.00
N HIS A 154 -11.62 -15.05 -1.71
CA HIS A 154 -11.75 -14.28 -0.49
C HIS A 154 -13.07 -14.63 0.20
N ALA A 155 -13.00 -15.51 1.20
CA ALA A 155 -14.09 -15.98 2.05
C ALA A 155 -14.90 -14.88 2.80
N CYS A 156 -14.67 -13.61 2.50
CA CYS A 156 -15.33 -12.44 3.06
C CYS A 156 -15.95 -11.49 2.02
N ARG A 157 -15.93 -11.80 0.72
CA ARG A 157 -16.44 -10.87 -0.32
C ARG A 157 -17.72 -11.38 -0.95
N SER A 158 -18.84 -10.81 -0.51
CA SER A 158 -20.19 -11.08 -1.01
C SER A 158 -20.69 -10.02 -1.99
N GLU A 159 -19.89 -8.99 -2.27
CA GLU A 159 -20.33 -7.87 -3.11
C GLU A 159 -20.37 -8.22 -4.59
N THR A 160 -21.50 -7.93 -5.23
CA THR A 160 -21.66 -8.03 -6.69
C THR A 160 -20.73 -7.05 -7.41
N VAL A 161 -20.44 -7.28 -8.69
CA VAL A 161 -19.65 -6.36 -9.53
C VAL A 161 -20.23 -4.93 -9.50
N VAL A 162 -21.56 -4.80 -9.47
CA VAL A 162 -22.24 -3.50 -9.40
C VAL A 162 -21.92 -2.79 -8.07
N LEU A 163 -22.10 -3.48 -6.95
CA LEU A 163 -21.80 -2.92 -5.64
C LEU A 163 -20.30 -2.58 -5.51
N ALA A 164 -19.42 -3.41 -6.05
CA ALA A 164 -17.98 -3.15 -6.07
C ALA A 164 -17.61 -1.88 -6.84
N ARG A 165 -18.28 -1.60 -7.96
CA ARG A 165 -18.12 -0.33 -8.70
C ARG A 165 -18.60 0.86 -7.87
N GLU A 166 -19.78 0.76 -7.26
CA GLU A 166 -20.33 1.84 -6.41
C GLU A 166 -19.40 2.16 -5.24
N LEU A 167 -18.87 1.13 -4.56
CA LEU A 167 -17.89 1.29 -3.49
C LEU A 167 -16.58 1.93 -4.00
N ASP A 168 -16.14 1.60 -5.22
CA ASP A 168 -14.98 2.24 -5.85
C ASP A 168 -15.22 3.73 -6.10
N TYR A 169 -16.38 4.09 -6.67
CA TYR A 169 -16.75 5.48 -6.90
C TYR A 169 -16.86 6.28 -5.60
N ASN A 170 -17.48 5.71 -4.56
CA ASN A 170 -17.60 6.37 -3.26
C ASN A 170 -16.23 6.59 -2.61
N ALA A 171 -15.32 5.62 -2.72
CA ALA A 171 -13.95 5.76 -2.24
C ALA A 171 -13.20 6.89 -2.97
N ALA A 172 -13.31 6.98 -4.30
CA ALA A 172 -12.73 8.09 -5.06
C ALA A 172 -13.35 9.45 -4.67
N ALA A 173 -14.68 9.49 -4.54
CA ALA A 173 -15.43 10.70 -4.22
C ALA A 173 -15.05 11.31 -2.87
N ALA A 174 -14.73 10.47 -1.88
CA ALA A 174 -14.28 10.90 -0.56
C ALA A 174 -13.01 11.78 -0.59
N TRP A 175 -12.18 11.63 -1.62
CA TRP A 175 -10.91 12.35 -1.76
C TRP A 175 -10.97 13.52 -2.75
N VAL A 176 -12.14 13.81 -3.32
CA VAL A 176 -12.31 14.94 -4.25
C VAL A 176 -11.92 16.25 -3.57
N GLY A 177 -11.07 17.01 -4.26
CA GLY A 177 -10.50 18.27 -3.78
C GLY A 177 -9.12 18.16 -3.15
N HIS A 178 -8.59 16.95 -2.91
CA HIS A 178 -7.20 16.78 -2.48
C HIS A 178 -6.24 17.24 -3.60
N PRO A 179 -5.21 18.06 -3.31
CA PRO A 179 -4.33 18.63 -4.34
C PRO A 179 -3.46 17.59 -5.06
N TYR A 180 -3.16 16.47 -4.40
CA TYR A 180 -2.34 15.38 -4.93
C TYR A 180 -3.11 14.06 -4.93
N PHE A 181 -4.08 13.94 -5.83
CA PHE A 181 -4.92 12.76 -6.03
C PHE A 181 -4.61 12.12 -7.39
N ASP A 182 -4.09 10.89 -7.38
CA ASP A 182 -3.73 10.14 -8.58
C ASP A 182 -4.65 8.92 -8.75
N VAL A 183 -5.20 8.73 -9.95
CA VAL A 183 -6.09 7.61 -10.27
C VAL A 183 -5.35 6.63 -11.18
N ILE A 184 -5.29 5.35 -10.77
CA ILE A 184 -4.69 4.27 -11.54
C ILE A 184 -5.79 3.32 -12.02
N ASP A 185 -6.18 3.49 -13.29
CA ASP A 185 -7.25 2.74 -13.95
C ASP A 185 -6.83 1.29 -14.34
N ASN A 186 -7.72 0.58 -15.04
CA ASN A 186 -7.47 -0.77 -15.55
C ASN A 186 -7.18 -0.81 -17.06
N SER A 187 -6.69 0.28 -17.66
CA SER A 187 -6.40 0.34 -19.11
C SER A 187 -5.19 -0.53 -19.56
N THR A 188 -4.46 -1.10 -18.60
CA THR A 188 -3.28 -1.95 -18.84
C THR A 188 -3.40 -3.25 -18.04
N ASP A 189 -2.54 -4.22 -18.33
CA ASP A 189 -2.41 -5.41 -17.49
C ASP A 189 -2.06 -5.06 -16.03
N PHE A 190 -2.32 -6.00 -15.13
CA PHE A 190 -2.18 -5.78 -13.69
C PHE A 190 -0.75 -5.41 -13.26
N GLU A 191 0.28 -6.01 -13.87
CA GLU A 191 1.67 -5.68 -13.53
C GLU A 191 2.02 -4.26 -13.97
N THR A 192 1.63 -3.88 -15.18
CA THR A 192 1.78 -2.50 -15.67
C THR A 192 0.99 -1.52 -14.80
N LYS A 193 -0.21 -1.87 -14.34
CA LYS A 193 -1.02 -1.07 -13.39
C LYS A 193 -0.24 -0.78 -12.09
N ILE A 194 0.36 -1.82 -11.50
CA ILE A 194 1.17 -1.66 -10.27
C ILE A 194 2.43 -0.83 -10.54
N CYS A 195 3.08 -0.99 -11.69
CA CYS A 195 4.22 -0.15 -12.07
C CYS A 195 3.83 1.32 -12.23
N ARG A 196 2.67 1.64 -12.84
CA ARG A 196 2.14 3.00 -12.93
C ARG A 196 1.86 3.61 -11.55
N MET A 197 1.30 2.83 -10.62
CA MET A 197 1.11 3.26 -9.23
C MET A 197 2.44 3.63 -8.57
N ILE A 198 3.48 2.79 -8.68
CA ILE A 198 4.81 3.09 -8.11
C ILE A 198 5.41 4.33 -8.79
N ALA A 199 5.29 4.44 -10.11
CA ALA A 199 5.80 5.58 -10.88
C ALA A 199 5.16 6.90 -10.44
N SER A 200 3.84 6.90 -10.21
CA SER A 200 3.11 8.07 -9.70
C SER A 200 3.66 8.52 -8.33
N VAL A 201 3.90 7.59 -7.40
CA VAL A 201 4.50 7.93 -6.10
C VAL A 201 5.92 8.48 -6.25
N CYS A 202 6.74 7.86 -7.11
CA CYS A 202 8.11 8.32 -7.34
C CYS A 202 8.17 9.71 -7.99
N GLN A 203 7.27 9.98 -8.94
CA GLN A 203 7.18 11.27 -9.62
C GLN A 203 6.90 12.40 -8.63
N LYS A 204 5.93 12.21 -7.71
CA LYS A 204 5.62 13.21 -6.69
C LYS A 204 6.75 13.39 -5.68
N LEU A 205 7.49 12.32 -5.38
CA LEU A 205 8.68 12.37 -4.53
C LEU A 205 9.93 12.97 -5.20
N GLY A 206 9.88 13.22 -6.52
CA GLY A 206 11.03 13.67 -7.31
C GLY A 206 12.13 12.61 -7.41
N ILE A 207 11.77 11.33 -7.37
CA ILE A 207 12.71 10.21 -7.54
C ILE A 207 12.75 9.83 -9.02
N ASP A 208 13.91 9.96 -9.64
CA ASP A 208 14.13 9.43 -10.99
C ASP A 208 14.14 7.89 -10.94
N THR A 209 13.18 7.30 -11.62
CA THR A 209 13.03 5.84 -11.67
C THR A 209 13.82 5.22 -12.82
N GLY A 210 14.35 6.02 -13.75
CA GLY A 210 15.05 5.57 -14.96
C GLY A 210 14.31 4.42 -15.65
N ASP A 211 15.06 3.39 -16.03
CA ASP A 211 14.49 2.21 -16.69
C ASP A 211 13.74 1.26 -15.74
N ARG A 212 13.80 1.44 -14.41
CA ARG A 212 13.38 0.44 -13.41
C ARG A 212 11.88 0.11 -13.44
N LEU A 213 11.07 1.01 -13.98
CA LEU A 213 9.62 0.86 -14.11
C LEU A 213 9.15 0.74 -15.57
N THR A 214 10.08 0.70 -16.53
CA THR A 214 9.74 0.47 -17.94
C THR A 214 9.32 -1.00 -18.15
N THR A 215 8.36 -1.24 -19.02
CA THR A 215 7.86 -2.58 -19.40
C THR A 215 8.96 -3.49 -19.97
N ASN A 216 10.10 -2.92 -20.39
CA ASN A 216 11.27 -3.64 -20.88
C ASN A 216 12.38 -3.84 -19.84
N SER A 217 12.15 -3.50 -18.57
CA SER A 217 13.12 -3.68 -17.49
C SER A 217 13.36 -5.17 -17.19
N ARG A 218 14.26 -5.79 -17.96
CA ARG A 218 14.66 -7.18 -17.77
C ARG A 218 15.65 -7.26 -16.62
N LYS A 219 15.32 -8.04 -15.60
CA LYS A 219 16.29 -8.44 -14.57
C LYS A 219 17.38 -9.30 -15.20
N ARG A 220 18.50 -8.68 -15.59
CA ARG A 220 19.65 -9.39 -16.15
C ARG A 220 20.50 -9.96 -15.01
N LYS A 221 20.79 -11.25 -15.09
CA LYS A 221 21.87 -11.88 -14.30
C LYS A 221 23.08 -11.95 -15.22
N PHE A 222 24.20 -11.39 -14.77
CA PHE A 222 25.45 -11.46 -15.51
C PHE A 222 26.32 -12.53 -14.85
N LEU A 223 26.87 -13.44 -15.65
CA LEU A 223 27.93 -14.32 -15.20
C LEU A 223 29.22 -13.51 -15.23
N VAL A 224 29.73 -13.13 -14.05
CA VAL A 224 31.01 -12.42 -13.95
C VAL A 224 32.14 -13.44 -14.08
N ARG A 225 32.93 -13.35 -15.15
CA ARG A 225 34.17 -14.13 -15.28
C ARG A 225 35.26 -13.45 -14.46
N GLY A 226 35.86 -14.20 -13.54
CA GLY A 226 36.83 -13.68 -12.59
C GLY A 226 38.23 -13.42 -13.17
N PRO A 227 39.15 -12.86 -12.35
CA PRO A 227 38.91 -12.43 -10.97
C PRO A 227 38.11 -11.12 -10.89
N LEU A 228 37.36 -10.95 -9.80
CA LEU A 228 36.69 -9.68 -9.51
C LEU A 228 37.75 -8.59 -9.27
N PRO A 229 37.50 -7.33 -9.67
CA PRO A 229 38.35 -6.22 -9.28
C PRO A 229 38.35 -6.06 -7.76
N ASP A 230 39.35 -5.36 -7.24
CA ASP A 230 39.47 -5.09 -5.81
C ASP A 230 38.23 -4.37 -5.26
N ASP A 231 37.86 -4.68 -4.01
CA ASP A 231 36.69 -4.14 -3.33
C ASP A 231 36.67 -2.60 -3.31
N SER A 232 37.84 -1.96 -3.31
CA SER A 232 37.97 -0.49 -3.37
C SER A 232 37.43 0.15 -4.66
N VAL A 233 37.24 -0.63 -5.72
CA VAL A 233 36.70 -0.16 -7.00
C VAL A 233 35.16 -0.06 -6.95
N PHE A 234 34.51 -0.74 -5.99
CA PHE A 234 33.06 -0.71 -5.84
C PHE A 234 32.61 0.44 -4.93
N PRO A 235 31.42 1.03 -5.18
CA PRO A 235 30.81 1.95 -4.22
C PRO A 235 30.52 1.21 -2.90
N PRO A 236 30.31 1.91 -1.77
CA PRO A 236 30.01 1.29 -0.49
C PRO A 236 28.95 0.19 -0.62
N PHE A 237 29.35 -1.05 -0.37
CA PHE A 237 28.52 -2.23 -0.57
C PHE A 237 28.47 -3.07 0.69
N GLN A 238 27.50 -3.98 0.73
CA GLN A 238 27.33 -4.91 1.83
C GLN A 238 26.99 -6.27 1.26
N ASP A 239 27.83 -7.26 1.55
CA ASP A 239 27.55 -8.63 1.19
C ASP A 239 26.45 -9.21 2.06
N PHE A 240 25.61 -10.05 1.47
CA PHE A 240 24.59 -10.80 2.17
C PHE A 240 24.38 -12.16 1.51
N ASP A 241 24.07 -13.14 2.34
CA ASP A 241 23.77 -14.50 1.91
C ASP A 241 22.30 -14.58 1.50
N VAL A 242 22.02 -15.27 0.39
CA VAL A 242 20.66 -15.54 -0.06
C VAL A 242 20.47 -17.03 -0.30
N VAL A 243 19.51 -17.62 0.41
CA VAL A 243 19.08 -19.01 0.18
C VAL A 243 17.71 -19.00 -0.48
N HIS A 244 17.55 -19.75 -1.56
CA HIS A 244 16.26 -20.01 -2.19
C HIS A 244 15.93 -21.50 -2.08
N ASN A 245 14.82 -21.83 -1.41
CA ASN A 245 14.27 -23.17 -1.40
C ASN A 245 13.07 -23.20 -2.35
N TYR A 246 13.14 -24.00 -3.40
CA TYR A 246 12.05 -24.15 -4.35
C TYR A 246 11.11 -25.24 -3.85
N LEU A 247 9.82 -24.91 -3.74
CA LEU A 247 8.79 -25.84 -3.32
C LEU A 247 8.21 -26.51 -4.56
N GLN A 248 7.97 -27.82 -4.45
CA GLN A 248 7.34 -28.59 -5.51
C GLN A 248 5.84 -28.23 -5.58
N THR A 249 5.38 -27.87 -6.77
CA THR A 249 3.98 -27.52 -7.06
C THR A 249 3.38 -28.55 -8.02
N SER A 250 2.06 -28.77 -7.93
CA SER A 250 1.33 -29.68 -8.81
C SER A 250 1.14 -29.14 -10.23
N THR A 251 1.35 -27.84 -10.43
CA THR A 251 1.16 -27.16 -11.72
C THR A 251 2.53 -26.75 -12.30
N PRO A 252 2.91 -27.23 -13.50
CA PRO A 252 4.23 -26.96 -14.09
C PRO A 252 4.56 -25.48 -14.33
N SER A 253 3.55 -24.64 -14.48
CA SER A 253 3.70 -23.19 -14.70
C SER A 253 3.89 -22.39 -13.41
N MET A 254 3.63 -22.98 -12.24
CA MET A 254 3.63 -22.25 -10.98
C MET A 254 4.89 -22.56 -10.19
N GLN A 255 5.76 -21.57 -9.99
CA GLN A 255 6.96 -21.73 -9.17
C GLN A 255 6.74 -21.12 -7.78
N ALA A 256 6.67 -21.98 -6.75
CA ALA A 256 6.67 -21.55 -5.35
C ALA A 256 8.10 -21.61 -4.80
N ARG A 257 8.53 -20.59 -4.06
CA ARG A 257 9.83 -20.60 -3.38
C ARG A 257 9.80 -19.87 -2.05
N LEU A 258 10.60 -20.36 -1.11
CA LEU A 258 10.96 -19.67 0.13
C LEU A 258 12.31 -19.00 -0.08
N ARG A 259 12.44 -17.73 0.34
CA ARG A 259 13.69 -16.99 0.23
C ARG A 259 14.14 -16.51 1.60
N LYS A 260 15.36 -16.90 1.98
CA LYS A 260 16.04 -16.43 3.20
C LYS A 260 17.16 -15.48 2.81
N ARG A 261 17.32 -14.39 3.56
CA ARG A 261 18.50 -13.52 3.47
C ARG A 261 19.16 -13.40 4.84
N GLY A 262 20.47 -13.46 4.89
CA GLY A 262 21.24 -13.40 6.12
C GLY A 262 22.58 -12.71 5.93
N GLN A 263 23.29 -12.46 7.02
CA GLN A 263 24.65 -11.94 7.00
C GLN A 263 25.44 -12.50 8.18
N LYS A 264 26.71 -12.88 7.95
CA LYS A 264 27.62 -13.40 8.99
C LYS A 264 26.97 -14.52 9.84
N GLY A 265 26.28 -15.46 9.20
CA GLY A 265 25.65 -16.60 9.86
C GLY A 265 24.36 -16.32 10.64
N THR A 266 23.93 -15.05 10.78
CA THR A 266 22.63 -14.71 11.37
C THR A 266 21.52 -14.83 10.33
N ASN A 267 20.55 -15.68 10.64
CA ASN A 267 19.75 -16.36 9.63
C ASN A 267 18.27 -16.29 10.01
N LYS A 268 17.63 -15.10 9.90
CA LYS A 268 16.20 -14.96 10.20
C LYS A 268 15.33 -15.47 9.03
N PRO A 269 14.40 -16.40 9.25
CA PRO A 269 13.47 -16.82 8.21
C PRO A 269 12.45 -15.72 7.96
N ASN A 270 12.49 -15.11 6.78
CA ASN A 270 11.34 -14.37 6.25
C ASN A 270 10.56 -15.35 5.38
N ASN A 271 9.45 -15.86 5.90
CA ASN A 271 8.53 -16.71 5.14
C ASN A 271 7.74 -15.83 4.16
N ILE A 272 8.34 -15.52 3.03
CA ILE A 272 7.64 -14.90 1.90
C ILE A 272 7.37 -16.02 0.89
N LEU A 273 6.13 -16.51 0.88
CA LEU A 273 5.59 -17.28 -0.24
C LEU A 273 5.39 -16.30 -1.39
N VAL A 274 6.29 -16.36 -2.37
CA VAL A 274 6.11 -15.68 -3.64
C VAL A 274 5.62 -16.74 -4.62
N ALA A 275 4.32 -16.70 -4.94
CA ALA A 275 3.77 -17.38 -6.09
C ALA A 275 3.92 -16.45 -7.29
N THR A 276 4.70 -16.84 -8.29
CA THR A 276 4.72 -16.21 -9.61
C THR A 276 4.07 -17.16 -10.58
N SER A 277 2.98 -16.71 -11.22
CA SER A 277 2.45 -17.23 -12.48
C SER A 277 3.30 -16.75 -13.64
#